data_AF-A0A4Q5T231-F1
#
_entry.id   AF-A0A4Q5T231-F1
#
_cell.length_a   1.000
_cell.length_b   1.000
_cell.length_c   1.000
_cell.angle_alpha   90.00
_cell.angle_beta   90.00
_cell.angle_gamma   90.00
#
_symmetry.space_group_name_H-M   'P 1'
#
loop_
_entity.id
_entity.type
_entity.pdbx_description
1 polymer ?
#
loop_
_entity_poly.entity_id
_entity_poly.type
_entity_poly.pdbx_seq_one_letter_code
_entity_poly.pdbx_strand_id
1 'polypeptide(L)'
;MSMLDPLKHVLSTLMSTAHALAENLGADPGGAVGWCLSIAAIVVVVRGLLLPLTVHQVRNARRMAVARPHLQEIAQRYKGRTDPDSVRAMMEERRALSAEHGVSRLGCLPVLVQLPVWFALYHLISDVAAGSAVGSMDADQVALFDR
;
A
#
# COMPACT_ATOMS: atom_id res chain seq x y z
N MET A 1 -15.42 8.63 17.97
CA MET A 1 -15.27 7.34 17.29
C MET A 1 -14.91 7.65 15.85
N SER A 2 -13.65 7.45 15.50
CA SER A 2 -13.11 7.83 14.20
C SER A 2 -13.53 6.79 13.16
N MET A 3 -13.78 7.20 11.92
CA MET A 3 -14.14 6.30 10.81
C MET A 3 -13.11 5.17 10.56
N LEU A 4 -11.91 5.30 11.15
CA LEU A 4 -10.77 4.38 11.05
C LEU A 4 -10.74 3.33 12.16
N ASP A 5 -11.58 3.43 13.19
CA ASP A 5 -11.62 2.54 14.35
C ASP A 5 -11.82 1.05 13.99
N PRO A 6 -12.70 0.65 13.05
CA PRO A 6 -12.83 -0.77 12.68
C PRO A 6 -11.56 -1.33 12.02
N LEU A 7 -10.84 -0.51 11.24
CA LEU A 7 -9.57 -0.92 10.64
C LEU A 7 -8.48 -1.11 11.70
N LYS A 8 -8.42 -0.20 12.67
CA LYS A 8 -7.47 -0.27 13.79
C LYS A 8 -7.68 -1.52 14.64
N HIS A 9 -8.94 -1.88 14.95
CA HIS A 9 -9.26 -3.10 15.69
C HIS A 9 -8.89 -4.39 14.95
N VAL A 10 -9.09 -4.42 13.63
CA VAL A 10 -8.66 -5.57 12.81
C VAL A 10 -7.13 -5.69 12.83
N LEU A 11 -6.42 -4.58 12.67
CA LEU A 11 -4.95 -4.56 12.66
C LEU A 11 -4.37 -4.96 14.02
N SER A 12 -4.99 -4.50 15.12
CA SER A 12 -4.53 -4.79 16.47
C SER A 12 -4.77 -6.25 16.87
N THR A 13 -5.89 -6.84 16.44
CA THR A 13 -6.17 -8.28 16.62
C THR A 13 -5.19 -9.15 15.83
N LEU A 14 -4.81 -8.71 14.63
CA LEU A 14 -3.79 -9.36 13.81
C LEU A 14 -2.40 -9.30 14.46
N MET A 15 -2.04 -8.16 15.07
CA MET A 15 -0.78 -8.01 15.80
C MET A 15 -0.74 -8.93 17.04
N SER A 16 -1.80 -8.93 17.85
CA SER A 16 -1.84 -9.71 19.09
C SER A 16 -1.86 -11.22 18.83
N THR A 17 -2.59 -11.67 17.82
CA THR A 17 -2.59 -13.08 17.41
C THR A 17 -1.25 -13.51 16.83
N ALA A 18 -0.57 -12.65 16.06
CA ALA A 18 0.76 -12.95 15.54
C ALA A 18 1.82 -13.02 16.65
N HIS A 19 1.73 -12.16 17.65
CA HIS A 19 2.65 -12.17 18.80
C HIS A 19 2.46 -13.41 19.66
N ALA A 20 1.20 -13.75 20.00
CA ALA A 20 0.88 -14.98 20.71
C ALA A 20 1.32 -16.24 19.94
N LEU A 21 1.25 -16.21 18.61
CA LEU A 21 1.75 -17.31 17.78
C LEU A 21 3.28 -17.38 17.80
N ALA A 22 3.98 -16.25 17.77
CA ALA A 22 5.45 -16.20 17.87
C ALA A 22 5.96 -16.74 19.22
N GLU A 23 5.28 -16.41 20.32
CA GLU A 23 5.56 -16.96 21.65
C GLU A 23 5.34 -18.47 21.69
N ASN A 24 4.23 -18.97 21.12
CA ASN A 24 3.95 -20.41 21.01
C ASN A 24 5.00 -21.16 20.15
N LEU A 25 5.71 -20.46 19.27
CA LEU A 25 6.81 -20.99 18.45
C LEU A 25 8.18 -20.88 19.14
N GLY A 26 8.22 -20.39 20.39
CA GLY A 26 9.43 -20.29 21.21
C GLY A 26 10.19 -18.98 21.10
N ALA A 27 9.57 -17.92 20.54
CA ALA A 27 10.15 -16.58 20.62
C ALA A 27 10.03 -16.04 22.06
N ASP A 28 11.11 -15.39 22.52
CA ASP A 28 11.10 -14.68 23.79
C ASP A 28 10.04 -13.55 23.76
N PRO A 29 9.09 -13.51 24.72
CA PRO A 29 8.06 -12.46 24.78
C PRO A 29 8.67 -11.05 24.77
N GLY A 30 9.79 -10.86 25.48
CA GLY A 30 10.54 -9.59 25.56
C GLY A 30 11.54 -9.37 24.43
N GLY A 31 11.74 -10.36 23.57
CA GLY A 31 12.77 -10.32 22.55
C GLY A 31 12.33 -9.52 21.33
N ALA A 32 13.23 -8.68 20.81
CA ALA A 32 13.04 -7.98 19.53
C ALA A 32 12.62 -8.92 18.38
N VAL A 33 13.01 -10.20 18.45
CA VAL A 33 12.66 -11.24 17.48
C VAL A 33 11.14 -11.48 17.43
N GLY A 34 10.45 -11.60 18.57
CA GLY A 34 9.00 -11.84 18.63
C GLY A 34 8.20 -10.67 18.04
N TRP A 35 8.65 -9.44 18.32
CA TRP A 35 8.09 -8.21 17.76
C TRP A 35 8.33 -8.09 16.25
N CYS A 36 9.55 -8.35 15.77
CA CYS A 36 9.86 -8.36 14.35
C CYS A 36 9.04 -9.42 13.59
N LEU A 37 8.85 -10.60 14.17
CA LEU A 37 8.05 -11.68 13.57
C LEU A 37 6.57 -11.29 13.49
N SER A 38 6.05 -10.61 14.50
CA SER A 38 4.67 -10.11 14.54
C SER A 38 4.42 -9.06 13.46
N ILE A 39 5.33 -8.09 13.32
CA ILE A 39 5.25 -7.06 12.26
C ILE A 39 5.37 -7.72 10.87
N ALA A 40 6.31 -8.65 10.70
CA ALA A 40 6.49 -9.36 9.44
C ALA A 40 5.24 -10.17 9.06
N ALA A 41 4.59 -10.83 10.04
CA ALA A 41 3.35 -11.56 9.83
C ALA A 41 2.21 -10.65 9.34
N ILE A 42 2.04 -9.47 9.93
CA ILE A 42 1.07 -8.47 9.44
C ILE A 42 1.37 -8.09 7.99
N VAL A 43 2.64 -7.81 7.67
CA VAL A 43 3.04 -7.44 6.31
C VAL A 43 2.71 -8.55 5.32
N VAL A 44 2.96 -9.82 5.68
CA VAL A 44 2.64 -10.97 4.83
C VAL A 44 1.12 -11.12 4.63
N VAL A 45 0.32 -11.01 5.69
CA VAL A 45 -1.14 -11.11 5.60
C VAL A 45 -1.72 -9.98 4.74
N VAL A 46 -1.32 -8.73 5.01
CA VAL A 46 -1.80 -7.57 4.25
C VAL A 46 -1.37 -7.68 2.79
N ARG A 47 -0.13 -8.08 2.50
CA ARG A 47 0.32 -8.30 1.11
C ARG A 47 -0.35 -9.50 0.44
N GLY A 48 -0.68 -10.55 1.19
CA GLY A 48 -1.46 -11.68 0.70
C GLY A 48 -2.87 -11.27 0.27
N LEU A 49 -3.56 -10.47 1.08
CA LEU A 49 -4.87 -9.91 0.75
C LEU A 49 -4.82 -8.93 -0.43
N LEU A 50 -3.75 -8.14 -0.54
CA LEU A 50 -3.52 -7.23 -1.65
C LEU A 50 -3.03 -7.94 -2.92
N LEU A 51 -2.53 -9.17 -2.84
CA LEU A 51 -1.98 -9.93 -3.98
C LEU A 51 -2.87 -9.95 -5.23
N PRO A 52 -4.19 -10.25 -5.16
CA PRO A 52 -5.07 -10.19 -6.34
C PRO A 52 -5.12 -8.78 -6.97
N LEU A 53 -5.09 -7.74 -6.14
CA LEU A 53 -5.03 -6.35 -6.59
C LEU A 53 -3.69 -6.05 -7.27
N THR A 54 -2.57 -6.51 -6.69
CA THR A 54 -1.23 -6.34 -7.24
C THR A 54 -1.08 -7.06 -8.59
N VAL A 55 -1.63 -8.27 -8.74
CA VAL A 55 -1.65 -8.99 -10.02
C VAL A 55 -2.42 -8.22 -11.08
N HIS A 56 -3.58 -7.64 -10.72
CA HIS A 56 -4.35 -6.78 -11.63
C HIS A 56 -3.53 -5.55 -12.08
N GLN A 57 -2.78 -4.93 -11.16
CA GLN A 57 -1.92 -3.79 -11.45
C GLN A 57 -0.77 -4.15 -12.38
N VAL A 58 -0.08 -5.27 -12.16
CA VAL A 58 0.99 -5.77 -13.05
C VAL A 58 0.46 -6.00 -14.46
N ARG A 59 -0.74 -6.57 -14.60
CA ARG A 59 -1.37 -6.78 -15.91
C ARG A 59 -1.66 -5.45 -16.63
N ASN A 60 -2.14 -4.44 -15.91
CA ASN A 60 -2.36 -3.10 -16.47
C ASN A 60 -1.04 -2.40 -16.85
N ALA A 61 0.00 -2.54 -16.02
CA ALA A 61 1.33 -1.98 -16.30
C ALA A 61 1.92 -2.57 -17.59
N ARG A 62 1.73 -3.88 -17.82
CA ARG A 62 2.13 -4.54 -19.08
C ARG A 62 1.39 -3.98 -20.30
N ARG A 63 0.07 -3.78 -20.19
CA ARG A 63 -0.73 -3.16 -21.28
C ARG A 63 -0.27 -1.74 -21.60
N MET A 64 0.05 -0.96 -20.57
CA MET A 64 0.62 0.38 -20.74
C MET A 64 1.99 0.32 -21.42
N ALA A 65 2.85 -0.65 -21.06
CA ALA A 65 4.15 -0.82 -21.70
C ALA A 65 4.03 -1.09 -23.21
N VAL A 66 3.01 -1.85 -23.62
CA VAL A 66 2.70 -2.08 -25.05
C VAL A 66 2.18 -0.81 -25.73
N ALA A 67 1.38 0.02 -25.04
CA ALA A 67 0.86 1.27 -25.58
C ALA A 67 1.89 2.42 -25.64
N ARG A 68 3.02 2.32 -24.91
CA ARG A 68 4.07 3.35 -24.86
C ARG A 68 4.58 3.84 -26.23
N PRO A 69 4.96 2.98 -27.18
CA PRO A 69 5.42 3.43 -28.50
C PRO A 69 4.36 4.28 -29.22
N HIS A 70 3.10 3.85 -29.22
CA HIS A 70 2.02 4.57 -29.90
C HIS A 70 1.70 5.91 -29.19
N LEU A 71 1.83 5.96 -27.86
CA LEU A 71 1.73 7.21 -27.11
C LEU A 71 2.85 8.19 -27.46
N GLN A 72 4.06 7.69 -27.78
CA GLN A 72 5.16 8.54 -28.23
C GLN A 72 4.93 9.11 -29.63
N GLU A 73 4.31 8.35 -30.53
CA GLU A 73 3.92 8.85 -31.85
C GLU A 73 2.90 9.99 -31.75
N ILE A 74 1.88 9.84 -30.89
CA ILE A 74 0.93 10.93 -30.60
C ILE A 74 1.69 12.15 -30.06
N ALA A 75 2.59 11.96 -29.09
CA ALA A 75 3.37 13.06 -28.53
C ALA A 75 4.26 13.76 -29.58
N GLN A 76 4.77 13.02 -30.57
CA GLN A 76 5.53 13.59 -31.69
C GLN A 76 4.64 14.38 -32.66
N ARG A 77 3.42 13.89 -32.98
CA ARG A 77 2.46 14.60 -33.85
C ARG A 77 2.05 15.97 -33.30
N TYR A 78 1.93 16.08 -31.98
CA TYR A 78 1.53 17.32 -31.30
C TYR A 78 2.71 18.13 -30.75
N LYS A 79 3.96 17.71 -31.04
CA LYS A 79 5.15 18.39 -30.53
C LYS A 79 5.20 19.83 -31.05
N GLY A 80 5.34 20.79 -30.14
CA GLY A 80 5.42 22.22 -30.48
C GLY A 80 4.07 22.91 -30.66
N ARG A 81 2.94 22.20 -30.51
CA ARG A 81 1.61 22.82 -30.46
C ARG A 81 1.26 23.17 -29.02
N THR A 82 1.13 24.47 -28.74
CA THR A 82 0.78 25.00 -27.41
C THR A 82 -0.66 25.50 -27.33
N ASP A 83 -1.39 25.44 -28.45
CA ASP A 83 -2.78 25.83 -28.57
C ASP A 83 -3.66 25.00 -27.60
N PRO A 84 -4.57 25.65 -26.83
CA PRO A 84 -5.43 24.96 -25.88
C PRO A 84 -6.23 23.81 -26.51
N ASP A 85 -6.65 23.97 -27.76
CA ASP A 85 -7.42 22.96 -28.49
C ASP A 85 -6.54 21.78 -28.93
N SER A 86 -5.29 22.03 -29.33
CA SER A 86 -4.32 20.97 -29.64
C SER A 86 -3.95 20.15 -28.41
N VAL A 87 -3.84 20.78 -27.23
CA VAL A 87 -3.61 20.06 -25.97
C VAL A 87 -4.82 19.17 -25.62
N ARG A 88 -6.03 19.66 -25.82
CA ARG A 88 -7.26 18.87 -25.61
C ARG A 88 -7.34 17.68 -26.56
N ALA A 89 -7.11 17.90 -27.85
CA ALA A 89 -7.09 16.84 -28.86
C ALA A 89 -6.04 15.77 -28.54
N MET A 90 -4.84 16.18 -28.11
CA MET A 90 -3.79 15.25 -27.68
C MET A 90 -4.25 14.41 -26.47
N MET A 91 -4.91 15.00 -25.48
CA MET A 91 -5.41 14.27 -24.32
C MET A 91 -6.51 13.27 -24.69
N GLU A 92 -7.39 13.62 -25.62
CA GLU A 92 -8.44 12.73 -26.14
C GLU A 92 -7.86 11.57 -26.94
N GLU A 93 -6.93 11.80 -27.88
CA GLU A 93 -6.26 10.73 -28.63
C GLU A 93 -5.52 9.76 -27.70
N ARG A 94 -4.77 10.29 -26.72
CA ARG A 94 -4.08 9.45 -25.72
C ARG A 94 -5.06 8.61 -24.91
N ARG A 95 -6.24 9.16 -24.58
CA ARG A 95 -7.27 8.45 -23.82
C ARG A 95 -7.96 7.38 -24.67
N ALA A 96 -8.25 7.66 -25.93
CA ALA A 96 -8.81 6.69 -26.88
C ALA A 96 -7.83 5.52 -27.09
N LEU A 97 -6.56 5.82 -27.39
CA LEU A 97 -5.52 4.82 -27.56
C LEU A 97 -5.35 3.93 -26.31
N SER A 98 -5.33 4.56 -25.13
CA SER A 98 -5.24 3.82 -23.86
C SER A 98 -6.44 2.90 -23.63
N ALA A 99 -7.64 3.31 -24.06
CA ALA A 99 -8.85 2.51 -23.97
C ALA A 99 -8.84 1.32 -24.94
N GLU A 100 -8.38 1.52 -26.19
CA GLU A 100 -8.20 0.45 -27.18
C GLU A 100 -7.22 -0.63 -26.71
N HIS A 101 -6.14 -0.22 -26.03
CA HIS A 101 -5.15 -1.13 -25.46
C HIS A 101 -5.61 -1.77 -24.13
N GLY A 102 -6.84 -1.50 -23.69
CA GLY A 102 -7.42 -2.06 -22.47
C GLY A 102 -6.70 -1.65 -21.19
N VAL A 103 -6.07 -0.47 -21.18
CA VAL A 103 -5.38 0.08 -20.01
C VAL A 103 -6.44 0.60 -19.03
N SER A 104 -6.56 -0.05 -17.87
CA SER A 104 -7.49 0.39 -16.83
C SER A 104 -7.02 1.69 -16.17
N ARG A 105 -7.97 2.61 -15.93
CA ARG A 105 -7.76 3.84 -15.14
C ARG A 105 -7.42 3.57 -13.66
N LEU A 106 -7.64 2.34 -13.18
CA LEU A 106 -7.31 1.92 -11.82
C LEU A 106 -5.82 1.57 -11.63
N GLY A 107 -4.99 1.75 -12.66
CA GLY A 107 -3.55 1.46 -12.59
C GLY A 107 -2.76 2.32 -11.60
N CYS A 108 -3.26 3.47 -11.17
CA CYS A 108 -2.62 4.35 -10.17
C CYS A 108 -3.02 4.06 -8.71
N LEU A 109 -4.00 3.17 -8.51
CA LEU A 109 -4.47 2.76 -7.18
C LEU A 109 -3.38 2.18 -6.24
N PRO A 110 -2.32 1.46 -6.68
CA PRO A 110 -1.30 0.95 -5.76
C PRO A 110 -0.55 2.05 -5.03
N VAL A 111 -0.18 3.11 -5.76
CA VAL A 111 0.59 4.22 -5.18
C VAL A 111 -0.26 4.94 -4.13
N LEU A 112 -1.56 5.08 -4.41
CA LEU A 112 -2.52 5.67 -3.48
C LEU A 112 -2.75 4.83 -2.22
N VAL A 113 -2.67 3.49 -2.31
CA VAL A 113 -2.82 2.60 -1.14
C VAL A 113 -1.51 2.46 -0.35
N GLN A 114 -0.36 2.53 -1.04
CA GLN A 114 0.95 2.38 -0.41
C GLN A 114 1.30 3.54 0.53
N LEU A 115 0.91 4.77 0.18
CA LEU A 115 1.18 5.97 1.00
C LEU A 115 0.51 5.88 2.39
N PRO A 116 -0.80 5.60 2.52
CA PRO A 116 -1.46 5.41 3.81
C PRO A 116 -0.83 4.32 4.68
N VAL A 117 -0.42 3.18 4.10
CA VAL A 117 0.21 2.09 4.85
C VAL A 117 1.54 2.53 5.46
N TRP A 118 2.33 3.32 4.72
CA TRP A 118 3.57 3.90 5.23
C TRP A 118 3.33 4.85 6.40
N PHE A 119 2.35 5.75 6.27
CA PHE A 119 1.99 6.67 7.36
C PHE A 119 1.48 5.91 8.59
N ALA A 120 0.64 4.90 8.41
CA ALA A 120 0.11 4.10 9.51
C ALA A 120 1.22 3.34 10.26
N LEU A 121 2.17 2.75 9.53
CA LEU A 121 3.32 2.06 10.14
C LEU A 121 4.25 3.04 10.87
N TYR A 122 4.54 4.19 10.26
CA TYR A 122 5.37 5.23 10.89
C TYR A 122 4.76 5.73 12.20
N HIS A 123 3.46 6.06 12.19
CA HIS A 123 2.76 6.50 13.40
C HIS A 123 2.68 5.39 14.45
N LEU A 124 2.38 4.15 14.07
CA LEU A 124 2.35 3.02 15.01
C LEU A 124 3.71 2.85 15.71
N ILE A 125 4.81 2.86 14.96
CA ILE A 125 6.16 2.73 15.53
C ILE A 125 6.50 3.97 16.39
N SER A 126 6.15 5.17 15.93
CA SER A 126 6.41 6.42 16.67
C SER A 126 5.62 6.49 17.98
N ASP A 127 4.37 6.03 17.99
CA ASP A 127 3.50 6.06 19.17
C ASP A 127 3.93 4.99 20.19
N VAL A 128 4.30 3.79 19.71
CA VAL A 128 4.83 2.72 20.56
C VAL A 128 6.20 3.09 21.14
N ALA A 129 7.09 3.71 20.34
CA ALA A 129 8.39 4.22 20.83
C ALA A 129 8.25 5.41 21.78
N ALA A 130 7.11 6.10 21.77
CA ALA A 130 6.77 7.14 22.74
C ALA A 130 6.05 6.59 23.99
N GLY A 131 5.94 5.27 24.15
CA GLY A 131 5.29 4.63 25.29
C GLY A 131 3.77 4.69 25.27
N SER A 132 3.14 4.96 24.12
CA SER A 132 1.69 5.09 23.98
C SER A 132 1.05 3.77 23.52
N ALA A 133 0.01 3.32 24.24
CA ALA A 133 -0.79 2.15 23.84
C ALA A 133 -1.65 2.46 22.61
N VAL A 134 -1.54 1.62 21.58
CA VAL A 134 -2.28 1.76 20.32
C VAL A 134 -3.20 0.55 20.10
N GLY A 135 -4.51 0.76 20.18
CA GLY A 135 -5.51 -0.28 19.88
C GLY A 135 -5.59 -1.36 20.97
N SER A 136 -5.42 -2.63 20.60
CA SER A 136 -5.38 -3.77 21.54
C SER A 136 -3.96 -4.15 21.99
N MET A 137 -2.96 -3.30 21.75
CA MET A 137 -1.67 -3.44 22.42
C MET A 137 -1.83 -2.99 23.87
N ASP A 138 -1.71 -3.93 24.80
CA ASP A 138 -1.90 -3.65 26.23
C ASP A 138 -0.70 -2.90 26.82
N ALA A 139 -0.88 -2.25 27.96
CA ALA A 139 0.17 -1.43 28.59
C ALA A 139 1.48 -2.21 28.83
N ASP A 140 1.36 -3.50 29.13
CA ASP A 140 2.50 -4.41 29.34
C ASP A 140 3.30 -4.66 28.05
N GLN A 141 2.62 -4.70 26.91
CA GLN A 141 3.24 -4.92 25.60
C GLN A 141 4.02 -3.69 25.13
N VAL A 142 3.53 -2.49 25.46
CA VAL A 142 4.23 -1.23 25.20
C VAL A 142 5.44 -1.08 26.11
N ALA A 143 5.31 -1.43 27.39
CA ALA A 143 6.43 -1.43 28.33
C ALA A 143 7.53 -2.44 27.95
N LEU A 144 7.18 -3.51 27.25
CA LEU A 144 8.12 -4.51 26.73
C LEU A 144 8.91 -4.01 25.51
N PHE A 145 8.31 -3.16 24.68
CA PHE A 145 8.95 -2.61 23.48
C PHE A 145 10.02 -1.55 23.81
N ASP A 146 9.87 -0.85 24.94
CA ASP A 146 10.80 0.18 25.41
C ASP A 146 12.04 -0.37 26.14
N ARG A 147 12.14 -1.70 26.28
CA ARG A 147 13.22 -2.40 27.00
C ARG A 147 14.28 -2.95 26.04
#